data_AF-A0A7Y9LC69-F1
#
_entry.id   AF-A0A7Y9LC69-F1
#
_cell.length_a   1.000
_cell.length_b   1.000
_cell.length_c   1.000
_cell.angle_alpha   90.00
_cell.angle_beta   90.00
_cell.angle_gamma   90.00
#
_symmetry.space_group_name_H-M   'P 1'
#
loop_
_entity.id
_entity.type
_entity.pdbx_description
1 polymer ?
#
loop_
_entity_poly.entity_id
_entity_poly.type
_entity_poly.pdbx_seq_one_letter_code
_entity_poly.pdbx_strand_id
1 'polypeptide(L)'
;MRSIRRFLGYLESQLGAMNGTRSRHTNRPELIAEHGYDTKFAMHAARLGVQGLEFARTGRITLPIPEPHRTLLRAIRSGDVPLAETLRVINELRADLITELDHDRLPDEPDRAWIDSWLIAAYQQEWRD
;
A
#
# COMPACT_ATOMS: atom_id res chain seq x y z
N MET A 1 3.64 -7.40 -14.51
CA MET A 1 2.45 -6.56 -14.17
C MET A 1 1.52 -7.10 -13.07
N ARG A 2 1.39 -8.42 -12.86
CA ARG A 2 0.44 -9.00 -11.87
C ARG A 2 0.54 -8.36 -10.48
N SER A 3 1.74 -8.03 -10.03
CA SER A 3 2.03 -7.38 -8.75
C SER A 3 1.41 -5.97 -8.63
N ILE A 4 1.52 -5.12 -9.66
CA ILE A 4 0.96 -3.76 -9.64
C ILE A 4 -0.56 -3.80 -9.59
N ARG A 5 -1.19 -4.74 -10.30
CA ARG A 5 -2.64 -4.98 -10.19
C ARG A 5 -3.05 -5.38 -8.77
N ARG A 6 -2.19 -6.06 -8.01
CA ARG A 6 -2.45 -6.37 -6.59
C ARG A 6 -2.37 -5.14 -5.71
N PHE A 7 -1.36 -4.28 -5.89
CA PHE A 7 -1.28 -3.00 -5.17
C PHE A 7 -2.54 -2.15 -5.41
N LEU A 8 -2.95 -2.00 -6.67
CA LEU A 8 -4.16 -1.26 -7.05
C LEU A 8 -5.42 -1.87 -6.41
N GLY A 9 -5.61 -3.19 -6.51
CA GLY A 9 -6.78 -3.86 -5.95
C GLY A 9 -6.86 -3.75 -4.42
N TYR A 10 -5.72 -3.83 -3.72
CA TYR A 10 -5.70 -3.62 -2.27
C TYR A 10 -5.98 -2.15 -1.92
N LEU A 11 -5.42 -1.19 -2.66
CA LEU A 11 -5.71 0.24 -2.46
C LEU A 11 -7.20 0.52 -2.60
N GLU A 12 -7.83 0.03 -3.67
CA GLU A 12 -9.27 0.19 -3.91
C GLU A 12 -10.12 -0.49 -2.83
N SER A 13 -9.66 -1.62 -2.29
CA SER A 13 -10.31 -2.25 -1.15
C SER A 13 -10.24 -1.39 0.11
N GLN A 14 -9.11 -0.74 0.40
CA GLN A 14 -8.98 0.17 1.54
C GLN A 14 -9.88 1.41 1.36
N LEU A 15 -9.91 1.98 0.14
CA LEU A 15 -10.77 3.12 -0.18
C LEU A 15 -12.26 2.77 -0.06
N GLY A 16 -12.66 1.59 -0.55
CA GLY A 16 -14.04 1.10 -0.40
C GLY A 16 -14.44 0.80 1.04
N ALA A 17 -13.50 0.35 1.87
CA ALA A 17 -13.73 0.21 3.32
C ALA A 17 -13.92 1.60 3.97
N MET A 18 -13.02 2.54 3.70
CA MET A 18 -13.10 3.92 4.21
C MET A 18 -14.45 4.58 3.90
N ASN A 19 -14.98 4.40 2.68
CA ASN A 19 -16.26 4.97 2.23
C ASN A 19 -17.50 4.14 2.66
N GLY A 20 -17.30 3.03 3.37
CA GLY A 20 -18.40 2.15 3.82
C GLY A 20 -19.06 1.32 2.72
N THR A 21 -18.51 1.28 1.49
CA THR A 21 -19.10 0.57 0.34
C THR A 21 -18.76 -0.93 0.31
N ARG A 22 -17.70 -1.35 1.00
CA ARG A 22 -17.29 -2.77 1.06
C ARG A 22 -17.34 -3.42 2.43
N SER A 23 -17.39 -2.64 3.51
CA SER A 23 -16.99 -3.14 4.83
C SER A 23 -17.71 -2.46 6.00
N ARG A 24 -19.06 -2.40 5.94
CA ARG A 24 -19.89 -1.82 7.04
C ARG A 24 -19.56 -2.37 8.43
N HIS A 25 -19.03 -3.60 8.54
CA HIS A 25 -18.67 -4.23 9.82
C HIS A 25 -17.23 -4.01 10.29
N THR A 26 -16.33 -3.49 9.45
CA THR A 26 -14.91 -3.28 9.83
C THR A 26 -14.51 -1.80 9.89
N ASN A 27 -15.46 -0.90 9.68
CA ASN A 27 -15.24 0.53 9.86
C ASN A 27 -15.03 0.82 11.33
N ARG A 28 -14.15 1.79 11.60
CA ARG A 28 -13.80 2.24 12.95
C ARG A 28 -14.62 3.47 13.30
N PRO A 29 -15.83 3.31 13.89
CA PRO A 29 -16.69 4.44 14.21
C PRO A 29 -16.00 5.46 15.12
N GLU A 30 -15.08 5.02 15.98
CA GLU A 30 -14.27 5.88 16.84
C GLU A 30 -13.40 6.85 16.03
N LEU A 31 -12.75 6.39 14.96
CA LEU A 31 -11.93 7.25 14.10
C LEU A 31 -12.78 8.19 13.26
N ILE A 32 -13.95 7.72 12.80
CA ILE A 32 -14.89 8.54 12.04
C ILE A 32 -15.46 9.65 12.94
N ALA A 33 -15.78 9.34 14.19
CA ALA A 33 -16.27 10.32 15.16
C ALA A 33 -15.20 11.37 15.49
N GLU A 34 -13.93 10.97 15.60
CA GLU A 34 -12.82 11.86 15.96
C GLU A 34 -12.35 12.72 14.77
N HIS A 35 -12.20 12.13 13.58
CA HIS A 35 -11.52 12.78 12.45
C HIS A 35 -12.42 13.00 11.22
N GLY A 36 -13.68 12.55 11.27
CA GLY A 36 -14.63 12.62 10.15
C GLY A 36 -14.48 11.50 9.10
N TYR A 37 -13.48 10.62 9.23
CA TYR A 37 -13.26 9.46 8.36
C TYR A 37 -12.34 8.41 9.01
N ASP A 38 -12.29 7.19 8.45
CA ASP A 38 -11.39 6.14 8.96
C ASP A 38 -9.93 6.40 8.52
N THR A 39 -9.18 7.15 9.36
CA THR A 39 -7.77 7.54 9.12
C THR A 39 -6.83 6.34 8.95
N LYS A 40 -7.20 5.16 9.46
CA LYS A 40 -6.41 3.95 9.28
C LYS A 40 -6.58 3.37 7.88
N PHE A 41 -7.81 3.26 7.39
CA PHE A 41 -8.04 2.83 6.01
C PHE A 41 -7.46 3.84 5.01
N ALA A 42 -7.59 5.15 5.30
CA ALA A 42 -6.97 6.20 4.50
C ALA A 42 -5.45 6.05 4.39
N MET A 43 -4.74 5.94 5.53
CA MET A 43 -3.29 5.77 5.53
C MET A 43 -2.88 4.47 4.81
N HIS A 44 -3.61 3.38 5.00
CA HIS A 44 -3.31 2.13 4.30
C HIS A 44 -3.48 2.24 2.78
N ALA A 45 -4.53 2.92 2.30
CA ALA A 45 -4.70 3.20 0.88
C ALA A 45 -3.53 4.03 0.33
N ALA A 46 -3.17 5.13 1.00
CA ALA A 46 -2.06 5.99 0.59
C ALA A 46 -0.71 5.24 0.60
N ARG A 47 -0.46 4.41 1.63
CA ARG A 47 0.78 3.62 1.74
C ARG A 47 0.91 2.62 0.59
N LEU A 48 -0.17 1.95 0.22
CA LEU A 48 -0.19 1.02 -0.91
C LEU A 48 0.11 1.75 -2.23
N GLY A 49 -0.40 2.97 -2.38
CA GLY A 49 -0.07 3.86 -3.50
C GLY A 49 1.43 4.17 -3.57
N VAL A 50 1.99 4.73 -2.48
CA VAL A 50 3.41 5.11 -2.39
C VAL A 50 4.34 3.92 -2.67
N GLN A 51 4.15 2.80 -1.96
CA GLN A 51 5.03 1.64 -2.10
C GLN A 51 4.81 0.92 -3.44
N GLY A 52 3.57 0.91 -3.95
CA GLY A 52 3.26 0.35 -5.25
C GLY A 52 3.95 1.10 -6.39
N LEU A 53 4.02 2.44 -6.32
CA LEU A 53 4.72 3.25 -7.30
C LEU A 53 6.24 3.09 -7.24
N GLU A 54 6.82 3.06 -6.03
CA GLU A 54 8.24 2.75 -5.86
C GLU A 54 8.56 1.40 -6.50
N PHE A 55 7.75 0.38 -6.19
CA PHE A 55 7.93 -0.95 -6.70
C PHE A 55 7.76 -1.02 -8.22
N ALA A 56 6.74 -0.38 -8.78
CA ALA A 56 6.52 -0.31 -10.24
C ALA A 56 7.72 0.28 -10.99
N ARG A 57 8.31 1.35 -10.43
CA ARG A 57 9.37 2.10 -11.09
C ARG A 57 10.76 1.49 -10.90
N THR A 58 10.99 0.83 -9.78
CA THR A 58 12.35 0.42 -9.37
C THR A 58 12.51 -1.08 -9.13
N GLY A 59 11.41 -1.83 -9.01
CA GLY A 59 11.42 -3.22 -8.57
C GLY A 59 11.82 -3.41 -7.10
N ARG A 60 11.87 -2.33 -6.31
CA ARG A 60 12.28 -2.34 -4.90
C ARG A 60 11.22 -1.68 -4.02
N ILE A 61 11.24 -2.04 -2.74
CA ILE A 61 10.45 -1.38 -1.68
C ILE A 61 11.43 -1.00 -0.59
N THR A 62 11.55 0.30 -0.31
CA THR A 62 12.44 0.79 0.73
C THR A 62 11.73 0.86 2.07
N LEU A 63 12.34 0.24 3.08
CA LEU A 63 11.88 0.29 4.47
C LEU A 63 13.00 0.81 5.38
N PRO A 64 12.70 1.74 6.30
CA PRO A 64 11.43 2.47 6.45
C PRO A 64 11.13 3.40 5.26
N ILE A 65 9.83 3.65 4.95
CA ILE A 65 9.40 4.49 3.82
C ILE A 65 10.17 5.84 3.82
N PRO A 66 10.76 6.28 2.71
CA PRO A 66 11.51 7.55 2.65
C PRO A 66 10.63 8.79 2.83
N GLU A 67 11.26 9.90 3.22
CA GLU A 67 10.63 11.23 3.12
C GLU A 67 10.46 11.65 1.65
N PRO A 68 9.43 12.46 1.32
CA PRO A 68 8.44 13.07 2.20
C PRO A 68 7.23 12.18 2.54
N HIS A 69 7.14 10.99 1.94
CA HIS A 69 5.96 10.13 2.07
C HIS A 69 5.74 9.63 3.49
N ARG A 70 6.80 9.39 4.26
CA ARG A 70 6.68 8.99 5.67
C ARG A 70 5.93 10.03 6.49
N THR A 71 6.33 11.30 6.38
CA THR A 71 5.66 12.40 7.10
C THR A 71 4.20 12.50 6.69
N LEU A 72 3.91 12.45 5.38
CA LEU A 72 2.54 12.47 4.86
C LEU A 72 1.69 11.32 5.42
N LEU A 73 2.20 10.09 5.37
CA LEU A 73 1.47 8.91 5.86
C LEU A 73 1.20 8.98 7.36
N ARG A 74 2.12 9.55 8.15
CA ARG A 74 1.91 9.80 9.57
C ARG A 74 0.82 10.84 9.79
N ALA A 75 0.84 11.96 9.06
CA ALA A 75 -0.16 13.02 9.14
C ALA A 75 -1.57 12.53 8.76
N ILE A 76 -1.68 11.68 7.72
CA ILE A 76 -2.96 11.04 7.39
C ILE A 76 -3.41 10.12 8.53
N ARG A 77 -2.48 9.37 9.15
CA ARG A 77 -2.83 8.42 10.21
C ARG A 77 -3.33 9.10 11.49
N SER A 78 -2.76 10.26 11.84
CA SER A 78 -3.17 11.08 12.98
C SER A 78 -4.40 11.94 12.71
N GLY A 79 -4.87 12.01 11.46
CA GLY A 79 -6.00 12.86 11.08
C GLY A 79 -5.64 14.34 10.89
N ASP A 80 -4.35 14.67 10.82
CA ASP A 80 -3.87 16.04 10.58
C ASP A 80 -4.15 16.53 9.15
N VAL A 81 -4.40 15.59 8.23
CA VAL A 81 -4.76 15.88 6.83
C VAL A 81 -6.29 15.80 6.67
N PRO A 82 -6.96 16.86 6.18
CA PRO A 82 -8.39 16.84 5.92
C PRO A 82 -8.79 15.72 4.94
N LEU A 83 -10.02 15.22 5.05
CA LEU A 83 -10.53 14.13 4.20
C LEU A 83 -10.41 14.44 2.70
N ALA A 84 -10.77 15.65 2.27
CA ALA A 84 -10.72 16.05 0.87
C ALA A 84 -9.29 15.95 0.31
N GLU A 85 -8.31 16.40 1.09
CA GLU A 85 -6.90 16.36 0.71
C GLU A 85 -6.35 14.93 0.72
N THR A 86 -6.73 14.14 1.73
CA THR A 86 -6.39 12.72 1.80
C THR A 86 -6.92 11.94 0.59
N LEU A 87 -8.17 12.20 0.19
CA LEU A 87 -8.77 11.61 -1.01
C LEU A 87 -8.05 12.05 -2.28
N ARG A 88 -7.66 13.32 -2.39
CA ARG A 88 -6.88 13.83 -3.53
C ARG A 88 -5.57 13.06 -3.67
N VAL A 89 -4.79 12.95 -2.58
CA VAL A 89 -3.54 12.18 -2.53
C VAL A 89 -3.73 10.73 -2.96
N ILE A 90 -4.74 10.03 -2.40
CA ILE A 90 -4.98 8.62 -2.73
C ILE A 90 -5.37 8.46 -4.21
N ASN A 91 -6.18 9.36 -4.74
CA ASN A 91 -6.62 9.30 -6.13
C ASN A 91 -5.47 9.60 -7.11
N GLU A 92 -4.56 10.52 -6.78
CA GLU A 92 -3.34 10.76 -7.55
C GLU A 92 -2.44 9.52 -7.58
N LEU A 93 -2.17 8.93 -6.42
CA LEU A 93 -1.39 7.69 -6.33
C LEU A 93 -2.04 6.53 -7.10
N ARG A 94 -3.38 6.45 -7.05
CA ARG A 94 -4.16 5.47 -7.82
C ARG A 94 -4.02 5.69 -9.32
N ALA A 95 -4.13 6.94 -9.78
CA ALA A 95 -4.00 7.28 -11.20
C ALA A 95 -2.58 6.97 -11.71
N ASP A 96 -1.55 7.31 -10.92
CA ASP A 96 -0.18 6.99 -11.25
C ASP A 96 0.03 5.46 -11.34
N LEU A 97 -0.53 4.68 -10.40
CA LEU A 97 -0.46 3.22 -10.45
C LEU A 97 -1.11 2.64 -11.69
N ILE A 98 -2.22 3.22 -12.15
CA ILE A 98 -2.88 2.82 -13.40
C ILE A 98 -1.97 3.10 -14.59
N THR A 99 -1.30 4.25 -14.63
CA THR A 99 -0.33 4.58 -15.69
C THR A 99 0.85 3.58 -15.72
N GLU A 100 1.30 3.12 -14.56
CA GLU A 100 2.37 2.11 -14.49
C GLU A 100 1.91 0.71 -14.96
N LEU A 101 0.60 0.46 -15.09
CA LEU A 101 0.08 -0.80 -15.67
C LEU A 101 0.31 -0.91 -17.18
N ASP A 102 0.75 0.15 -17.85
CA ASP A 102 1.10 0.11 -19.27
C ASP A 102 2.62 -0.08 -19.50
N HIS A 103 3.40 -0.13 -18.41
CA HIS A 103 4.86 -0.27 -18.45
C HIS A 103 5.32 -1.69 -18.11
N ASP A 104 6.05 -2.32 -19.01
CA ASP A 104 6.61 -3.68 -18.80
C ASP A 104 7.98 -3.63 -18.13
N ARG A 105 8.02 -3.20 -16.86
CA ARG A 105 9.26 -3.06 -16.07
C ARG A 105 9.53 -4.21 -15.10
N LEU A 106 8.51 -5.03 -14.83
CA LEU A 106 8.57 -6.07 -13.81
C LEU A 106 8.08 -7.40 -14.38
N PRO A 107 8.75 -8.52 -14.07
CA PRO A 107 8.29 -9.83 -14.47
C PRO A 107 6.88 -10.10 -13.91
N ASP A 108 6.10 -10.89 -14.64
CA ASP A 108 4.74 -11.24 -14.22
C ASP A 108 4.72 -12.21 -13.04
N GLU A 109 5.73 -13.07 -12.95
CA GLU A 109 5.89 -14.03 -11.87
C GLU A 109 7.24 -13.83 -11.17
N PRO A 110 7.29 -14.05 -9.84
CA PRO A 110 8.54 -14.05 -9.11
C PRO A 110 9.37 -15.29 -9.46
N ASP A 111 10.69 -15.20 -9.26
CA ASP A 111 11.58 -16.36 -9.34
C ASP A 111 11.36 -17.27 -8.12
N ARG A 112 10.41 -18.20 -8.25
CA ARG A 112 10.06 -19.14 -7.18
C ARG A 112 11.20 -20.07 -6.82
N ALA A 113 11.97 -20.53 -7.81
CA ALA A 113 13.07 -21.45 -7.57
C ALA A 113 14.16 -20.81 -6.69
N TRP A 114 14.49 -19.54 -6.97
CA TRP A 114 15.40 -18.77 -6.15
C TRP A 114 14.84 -18.53 -4.73
N ILE A 115 13.58 -18.10 -4.62
CA ILE A 115 12.93 -17.84 -3.33
C ILE A 115 12.91 -19.10 -2.45
N ASP A 116 12.51 -20.24 -3.02
CA ASP A 116 12.40 -21.50 -2.28
C ASP A 116 13.77 -21.97 -1.80
N SER A 117 14.78 -21.90 -2.67
CA SER A 117 16.16 -22.26 -2.33
C SER A 117 16.73 -21.39 -1.21
N TRP A 118 16.51 -20.08 -1.28
CA TRP A 118 16.93 -19.14 -0.24
C TRP A 118 16.22 -19.41 1.09
N LEU A 119 14.90 -19.61 1.08
CA LEU A 119 14.11 -19.86 2.29
C LEU A 119 14.54 -21.14 3.01
N ILE A 120 14.75 -22.22 2.25
CA ILE A 120 15.22 -23.51 2.78
C ILE A 120 16.60 -23.33 3.42
N ALA A 121 17.53 -22.66 2.72
CA ALA A 121 18.88 -22.44 3.22
C ALA A 121 18.90 -21.62 4.51
N ALA A 122 18.14 -20.52 4.56
CA ALA A 122 18.02 -19.69 5.75
C ALA A 122 17.46 -20.47 6.94
N TYR A 123 16.40 -21.27 6.73
CA TYR A 123 15.81 -22.07 7.80
C TYR A 123 16.77 -23.13 8.34
N GLN A 124 17.52 -23.80 7.46
CA GLN A 124 18.50 -24.80 7.87
C GLN A 124 19.68 -24.20 8.62
N GLN A 125 20.08 -22.97 8.29
CA GLN A 125 21.15 -22.26 8.99
C GLN A 125 20.74 -21.97 10.44
N GLU A 126 19.57 -21.36 10.64
CA GLU A 126 19.06 -21.03 11.98
C GLU A 126 18.79 -22.26 12.87
N TRP A 127 18.49 -23.42 12.27
CA TRP A 127 18.25 -24.67 13.02
C TRP A 127 19.51 -25.43 13.42
N ARG A 128 20.66 -25.08 12.83
CA ARG A 128 21.95 -25.71 13.15
C ARG A 128 22.71 -24.98 14.26
N ASP A 129 22.31 -23.77 14.58
CA ASP A 129 22.78 -22.96 15.71
C ASP A 129 21.95 -23.22 16.98
#